data_AF-A0A8T1WTH5-F1
#
_entry.id   AF-A0A8T1WTH5-F1
#
_cell.length_a   1.000
_cell.length_b   1.000
_cell.length_c   1.000
_cell.angle_alpha   90.00
_cell.angle_beta   90.00
_cell.angle_gamma   90.00
#
_symmetry.space_group_name_H-M   'P 1'
#
loop_
_entity.id
_entity.type
_entity.pdbx_description
1 polymer ?
#
loop_
_entity_poly.entity_id
_entity_poly.type
_entity_poly.pdbx_seq_one_letter_code
_entity_poly.pdbx_strand_id
1 'polypeptide(L)'
;MDRMASQMERDLRAKYSHLMVQWYEAVDWTEPLILGLIAFHLLLFVTLFLTRKRLVPQFALFLTIILLVVLTEPFNKWARANWQSIATQRYFDEQGVFMGIFYAGPLLAAGFFQLMLSMKNMVDMVVIVKRAEFKQQLKNKKNN
;
A
#
# COMPACT_ATOMS: atom_id res chain seq x y z
N MET A 1 11.04 -7.65 32.95
CA MET A 1 10.29 -7.32 31.72
C MET A 1 11.19 -7.50 30.50
N ASP A 2 12.34 -6.82 30.42
CA ASP A 2 13.23 -6.83 29.24
C ASP A 2 13.89 -8.19 28.90
N ARG A 3 14.21 -9.00 29.91
CA ARG A 3 14.73 -10.36 29.71
C ARG A 3 13.69 -11.30 29.11
N MET A 4 12.42 -11.16 29.51
CA MET A 4 11.33 -11.97 28.96
C MET A 4 10.97 -11.52 27.53
N ALA A 5 10.94 -10.21 27.27
CA ALA A 5 10.72 -9.69 25.92
C ALA A 5 11.79 -10.15 24.93
N SER A 6 13.07 -10.03 25.30
CA SER A 6 14.18 -10.49 24.44
C SER A 6 14.24 -12.00 24.26
N GLN A 7 13.78 -12.79 25.24
CA GLN A 7 13.70 -14.24 25.15
C GLN A 7 12.54 -14.66 24.24
N MET A 8 11.38 -14.02 24.37
CA MET A 8 10.24 -14.21 23.48
C MET A 8 10.56 -13.80 22.04
N GLU A 9 11.30 -12.70 21.83
CA GLU A 9 11.76 -12.27 20.51
C GLU A 9 12.70 -13.29 19.85
N ARG A 10 13.66 -13.84 20.62
CA ARG A 10 14.56 -14.90 20.13
C ARG A 10 13.81 -16.17 19.75
N ASP A 11 12.86 -16.58 20.58
CA ASP A 11 12.06 -17.79 20.35
C ASP A 11 11.14 -17.63 19.13
N LEU A 12 10.49 -16.47 18.99
CA LEU A 12 9.70 -16.12 17.81
C LEU A 12 10.59 -16.09 16.57
N ARG A 13 11.74 -15.42 16.63
CA ARG A 13 12.65 -15.33 15.48
C ARG A 13 13.15 -16.71 15.06
N ALA A 14 13.52 -17.58 15.99
CA ALA A 14 13.93 -18.95 15.67
C ALA A 14 12.78 -19.77 15.03
N LYS A 15 11.56 -19.62 15.56
CA LYS A 15 10.39 -20.37 15.09
C LYS A 15 9.83 -19.88 13.75
N TYR A 16 9.89 -18.59 13.45
CA TYR A 16 9.32 -18.05 12.21
C TYR A 16 10.36 -17.84 11.11
N SER A 17 11.65 -17.67 11.42
CA SER A 17 12.68 -17.43 10.41
C SER A 17 12.78 -18.58 9.40
N HIS A 18 12.81 -19.83 9.86
CA HIS A 18 12.92 -20.97 8.97
C HIS A 18 11.67 -21.15 8.08
N LEU A 19 10.48 -20.90 8.63
CA LEU A 19 9.22 -20.97 7.88
C LEU A 19 9.16 -19.92 6.77
N MET A 20 9.59 -18.69 7.06
CA MET A 20 9.59 -17.59 6.08
C MET A 20 10.61 -17.82 4.96
N VAL A 21 11.80 -18.35 5.28
CA VAL A 21 12.82 -18.66 4.27
C VAL A 21 12.37 -19.81 3.37
N GLN A 22 11.83 -20.90 3.95
CA GLN A 22 11.30 -22.02 3.17
C GLN A 22 10.13 -21.62 2.28
N TRP A 23 9.24 -20.75 2.77
CA TRP A 23 8.15 -20.22 1.97
C TRP A 23 8.66 -19.35 0.81
N TYR A 24 9.64 -18.48 1.06
CA TYR A 24 10.26 -17.64 0.03
C TYR A 24 10.95 -18.46 -1.06
N GLU A 25 11.66 -19.53 -0.70
CA GLU A 25 12.31 -20.43 -1.65
C GLU A 25 11.32 -21.25 -2.48
N ALA A 26 10.14 -21.57 -1.92
CA ALA A 26 9.06 -22.25 -2.64
C ALA A 26 8.32 -21.32 -3.61
N VAL A 27 8.46 -20.00 -3.47
CA VAL A 27 7.87 -19.02 -4.38
C VAL A 27 8.70 -18.95 -5.66
N ASP A 28 8.07 -19.25 -6.80
CA ASP A 28 8.72 -19.13 -8.10
C ASP A 28 8.64 -17.68 -8.60
N TRP A 29 9.76 -16.97 -8.51
CA TRP A 29 9.89 -15.56 -8.92
C TRP A 29 9.72 -15.34 -10.43
N THR A 30 9.76 -16.40 -11.23
CA THR A 30 9.53 -16.33 -12.69
C THR A 30 8.08 -16.49 -13.08
N GLU A 31 7.20 -16.76 -12.11
CA GLU A 31 5.80 -16.98 -12.39
C GLU A 31 5.13 -15.73 -12.99
N PRO A 32 4.36 -15.87 -14.09
CA PRO A 32 3.65 -14.76 -14.71
C PRO A 32 2.72 -13.98 -13.76
N LEU A 33 2.10 -14.66 -12.80
CA LEU A 33 1.23 -14.04 -11.80
C LEU A 33 2.00 -13.02 -10.93
N ILE A 34 3.15 -13.43 -10.39
CA ILE A 34 3.98 -12.60 -9.51
C ILE A 34 4.58 -11.44 -10.30
N LEU A 35 5.09 -11.69 -11.50
CA LEU A 35 5.59 -10.64 -12.38
C LEU A 35 4.49 -9.63 -12.72
N GLY A 36 3.27 -10.11 -13.01
CA GLY A 36 2.10 -9.27 -13.24
C GLY A 36 1.73 -8.42 -12.03
N LEU A 37 1.77 -9.01 -10.82
CA LEU A 37 1.55 -8.28 -9.57
C LEU A 37 2.61 -7.21 -9.34
N ILE A 38 3.90 -7.52 -9.52
CA ILE A 38 4.97 -6.53 -9.37
C ILE A 38 4.78 -5.38 -10.37
N ALA A 39 4.52 -5.69 -11.63
CA ALA A 39 4.26 -4.69 -12.66
C ALA A 39 3.04 -3.82 -12.33
N PHE A 40 1.95 -4.42 -11.85
CA PHE A 40 0.76 -3.70 -11.38
C PHE A 40 1.10 -2.70 -10.26
N HIS A 41 1.87 -3.11 -9.26
CA HIS A 41 2.27 -2.22 -8.16
C HIS A 41 3.18 -1.09 -8.66
N LEU A 42 4.16 -1.38 -9.53
CA LEU A 42 5.00 -0.35 -10.13
C LEU A 42 4.16 0.68 -10.90
N LEU A 43 3.20 0.24 -11.72
CA LEU A 43 2.29 1.11 -12.44
C LEU A 43 1.41 1.94 -11.48
N LEU A 44 0.93 1.34 -10.39
CA LEU A 44 0.17 2.06 -9.36
C LEU A 44 1.02 3.16 -8.71
N PHE A 45 2.24 2.86 -8.27
CA PHE A 45 3.14 3.85 -7.68
C PHE A 45 3.51 4.97 -8.65
N VAL A 46 3.78 4.64 -9.93
CA VAL A 46 4.02 5.64 -10.97
C VAL A 46 2.79 6.53 -11.15
N THR A 47 1.59 5.94 -11.21
CA THR A 47 0.33 6.69 -11.35
C THR A 47 0.09 7.61 -10.16
N LEU A 48 0.33 7.13 -8.93
CA LEU A 48 0.26 7.95 -7.72
C LEU A 48 1.24 9.13 -7.77
N PHE A 49 2.48 8.88 -8.19
CA PHE A 49 3.49 9.91 -8.30
C PHE A 49 3.16 10.96 -9.37
N LEU A 50 2.66 10.55 -10.54
CA LEU A 50 2.30 11.45 -11.64
C LEU A 50 1.06 12.29 -11.33
N THR A 51 0.06 11.70 -10.68
CA THR A 51 -1.20 12.39 -10.34
C THR A 51 -1.12 13.21 -9.05
N ARG A 52 0.02 13.23 -8.37
CA ARG A 52 0.20 13.80 -7.02
C ARG A 52 -0.30 15.22 -6.79
N LYS A 53 -0.37 16.05 -7.84
CA LYS A 53 -0.81 17.46 -7.72
C LYS A 53 -2.31 17.64 -7.99
N ARG A 54 -3.03 16.58 -8.37
CA ARG A 54 -4.42 16.63 -8.80
C ARG A 54 -5.30 15.91 -7.77
N LEU A 55 -6.18 16.65 -7.10
CA LEU A 55 -7.00 16.12 -6.00
C LEU A 55 -7.95 15.00 -6.42
N VAL A 56 -8.71 15.21 -7.51
CA VAL A 56 -9.72 14.25 -7.97
C VAL A 56 -9.15 12.86 -8.28
N PRO A 57 -8.10 12.70 -9.12
CA PRO A 57 -7.54 11.37 -9.39
C PRO A 57 -6.89 10.76 -8.16
N GLN A 58 -6.29 11.56 -7.26
CA GLN A 58 -5.76 11.05 -5.99
C GLN A 58 -6.88 10.48 -5.12
N PHE A 59 -7.99 11.19 -4.98
CA PHE A 59 -9.14 10.68 -4.22
C PHE A 59 -9.71 9.40 -4.82
N ALA A 60 -9.86 9.34 -6.15
CA ALA A 60 -10.30 8.13 -6.85
C ALA A 60 -9.34 6.95 -6.60
N LEU A 61 -8.03 7.16 -6.76
CA LEU A 61 -7.02 6.13 -6.50
C LEU A 61 -7.03 5.65 -5.04
N PHE A 62 -7.26 6.55 -4.09
CA PHE A 62 -7.37 6.17 -2.67
C PHE A 62 -8.54 5.23 -2.42
N LEU A 63 -9.72 5.57 -2.97
CA LEU A 63 -10.91 4.72 -2.89
C LEU A 63 -10.68 3.37 -3.58
N THR A 64 -10.01 3.37 -4.74
CA THR A 64 -9.63 2.14 -5.43
C THR A 64 -8.71 1.27 -4.56
N ILE A 65 -7.68 1.83 -3.94
CA ILE A 65 -6.77 1.09 -3.05
C ILE A 65 -7.54 0.48 -1.87
N ILE A 66 -8.42 1.25 -1.22
CA ILE A 66 -9.26 0.74 -0.12
C ILE A 66 -10.12 -0.42 -0.60
N LEU A 67 -10.79 -0.27 -1.75
CA LEU A 67 -11.63 -1.32 -2.32
C LEU A 67 -10.83 -2.60 -2.59
N LEU A 68 -9.65 -2.49 -3.20
CA LEU A 68 -8.79 -3.64 -3.49
C LEU A 68 -8.32 -4.34 -2.20
N VAL A 69 -7.95 -3.57 -1.17
CA VAL A 69 -7.57 -4.13 0.14
C VAL A 69 -8.75 -4.87 0.76
N VAL A 70 -9.96 -4.30 0.77
CA VAL A 70 -11.16 -4.97 1.28
C VAL A 70 -11.49 -6.24 0.49
N LEU A 71 -11.27 -6.23 -0.82
CA LEU A 71 -11.50 -7.39 -1.68
C LEU A 71 -10.41 -8.47 -1.59
N THR A 72 -9.33 -8.23 -0.85
CA THR A 72 -8.20 -9.18 -0.73
C THR A 72 -8.66 -10.54 -0.24
N GLU A 73 -9.39 -10.60 0.87
CA GLU A 73 -9.85 -11.86 1.47
C GLU A 73 -10.85 -12.63 0.60
N PRO A 74 -11.95 -12.02 0.08
CA PRO A 74 -12.87 -12.75 -0.78
C PRO A 74 -12.21 -13.18 -2.10
N PHE A 75 -11.31 -12.36 -2.65
CA PHE A 75 -10.53 -12.75 -3.83
C PHE A 75 -9.60 -13.92 -3.53
N ASN A 76 -8.88 -13.91 -2.40
CA ASN A 76 -8.03 -15.01 -1.97
C ASN A 76 -8.82 -16.33 -1.85
N LYS A 77 -10.00 -16.28 -1.21
CA LYS A 77 -10.87 -17.45 -1.05
C LYS A 77 -11.32 -18.03 -2.39
N TRP A 78 -11.70 -17.16 -3.33
CA TRP A 78 -12.09 -17.56 -4.68
C TRP A 78 -10.91 -18.11 -5.49
N ALA A 79 -9.77 -17.44 -5.45
CA ALA A 79 -8.55 -17.82 -6.15
C ALA A 79 -7.97 -19.14 -5.63
N ARG A 80 -8.13 -19.43 -4.33
CA ARG A 80 -7.80 -20.73 -3.75
C ARG A 80 -8.61 -21.88 -4.33
N ALA A 81 -9.89 -21.68 -4.61
CA ALA A 81 -10.73 -22.69 -5.25
C ALA A 81 -10.41 -22.86 -6.74
N ASN A 82 -9.95 -21.79 -7.41
CA ASN A 82 -9.74 -21.74 -8.86
C ASN A 82 -8.26 -21.56 -9.25
N TRP A 83 -7.32 -21.96 -8.39
CA TRP A 83 -5.91 -21.63 -8.54
C TRP A 83 -5.31 -22.05 -9.90
N GLN A 84 -5.79 -23.16 -10.48
CA GLN A 84 -5.30 -23.71 -11.74
C GLN A 84 -5.50 -22.80 -12.96
N SER A 85 -6.47 -21.87 -12.90
CA SER A 85 -6.69 -20.92 -14.00
C SER A 85 -5.86 -19.65 -13.88
N ILE A 86 -5.25 -19.41 -12.71
CA ILE A 86 -4.58 -18.15 -12.36
C ILE A 86 -3.07 -18.34 -12.22
N ALA A 87 -2.66 -19.48 -11.65
CA ALA A 87 -1.32 -19.75 -11.19
C ALA A 87 -0.88 -21.15 -11.62
N THR A 88 0.43 -21.34 -11.75
CA THR A 88 1.01 -22.66 -12.03
C THR A 88 1.05 -23.54 -10.77
N GLN A 89 0.97 -22.94 -9.58
CA GLN A 89 0.95 -23.62 -8.29
C GLN A 89 -0.01 -22.98 -7.28
N ARG A 90 -0.21 -23.67 -6.15
CA ARG A 90 -1.17 -23.28 -5.11
C ARG A 90 -0.61 -22.22 -4.15
N TYR A 91 -0.58 -20.96 -4.58
CA TYR A 91 -0.16 -19.85 -3.72
C TYR A 91 -1.22 -19.40 -2.72
N PHE A 92 -2.48 -19.46 -3.10
CA PHE A 92 -3.58 -18.93 -2.30
C PHE A 92 -3.87 -19.87 -1.12
N ASP A 93 -3.66 -19.39 0.08
CA ASP A 93 -3.75 -20.16 1.32
C ASP A 93 -4.87 -19.64 2.24
N GLU A 94 -5.26 -20.42 3.26
CA GLU A 94 -6.31 -19.99 4.21
C GLU A 94 -5.92 -18.77 5.04
N GLN A 95 -4.63 -18.63 5.35
CA GLN A 95 -4.10 -17.53 6.15
C GLN A 95 -3.87 -16.27 5.30
N GLY A 96 -3.89 -16.41 3.97
CA GLY A 96 -3.72 -15.32 3.02
C GLY A 96 -2.30 -14.76 3.00
N VAL A 97 -1.27 -15.55 3.35
CA VAL A 97 0.13 -15.09 3.41
C VAL A 97 0.58 -14.56 2.04
N PHE A 98 0.30 -15.29 0.96
CA PHE A 98 0.67 -14.85 -0.39
C PHE A 98 0.02 -13.51 -0.75
N MET A 99 -1.29 -13.43 -0.59
CA MET A 99 -2.05 -12.20 -0.85
C MET A 99 -1.64 -11.06 0.08
N GLY A 100 -1.26 -11.35 1.32
CA GLY A 100 -0.70 -10.39 2.26
C GLY A 100 0.61 -9.78 1.76
N ILE A 101 1.53 -10.61 1.27
CA ILE A 101 2.88 -10.18 0.85
C ILE A 101 2.87 -9.53 -0.54
N PHE A 102 2.18 -10.13 -1.50
CA PHE A 102 2.27 -9.73 -2.91
C PHE A 102 1.12 -8.85 -3.39
N TYR A 103 0.07 -8.66 -2.59
CA TYR A 103 -1.09 -7.85 -2.96
C TYR A 103 -1.42 -6.79 -1.91
N ALA A 104 -1.94 -7.18 -0.74
CA ALA A 104 -2.40 -6.23 0.28
C ALA A 104 -1.27 -5.42 0.89
N GLY A 105 -0.11 -6.01 1.19
CA GLY A 105 1.03 -5.32 1.79
C GLY A 105 1.53 -4.16 0.93
N PRO A 106 1.87 -4.39 -0.35
CA PRO A 106 2.25 -3.32 -1.27
C PRO A 106 1.14 -2.29 -1.51
N LEU A 107 -0.14 -2.71 -1.57
CA LEU A 107 -1.28 -1.79 -1.65
C LEU A 107 -1.39 -0.87 -0.43
N LEU A 108 -1.21 -1.41 0.78
CA LEU A 108 -1.21 -0.64 2.02
C LEU A 108 -0.03 0.33 2.06
N ALA A 109 1.16 -0.10 1.62
CA ALA A 109 2.32 0.78 1.48
C ALA A 109 2.05 1.92 0.47
N ALA A 110 1.40 1.62 -0.65
CA ALA A 110 0.99 2.61 -1.64
C ALA A 110 -0.02 3.62 -1.05
N GLY A 111 -1.03 3.13 -0.32
CA GLY A 111 -1.99 3.97 0.39
C GLY A 111 -1.32 4.87 1.43
N PHE A 112 -0.40 4.34 2.22
CA PHE A 112 0.37 5.12 3.20
C PHE A 112 1.23 6.20 2.52
N PHE A 113 1.94 5.85 1.45
CA PHE A 113 2.72 6.80 0.67
C PHE A 113 1.84 7.92 0.10
N GLN A 114 0.67 7.56 -0.42
CA GLN A 114 -0.31 8.52 -0.93
C GLN A 114 -0.81 9.47 0.17
N LEU A 115 -1.08 8.96 1.38
CA LEU A 115 -1.49 9.79 2.53
C LEU A 115 -0.41 10.82 2.87
N MET A 116 0.87 10.41 2.94
CA MET A 116 1.99 11.31 3.21
C MET A 116 2.08 12.43 2.16
N LEU A 117 1.91 12.08 0.88
CA LEU A 117 1.94 13.03 -0.22
C LEU A 117 0.76 14.01 -0.18
N SER A 118 -0.43 13.50 0.14
CA SER A 118 -1.65 14.29 0.28
C SER A 118 -1.56 15.26 1.46
N MET A 119 -0.97 14.83 2.58
CA MET A 119 -0.76 15.67 3.76
C MET A 119 0.16 16.85 3.43
N LYS A 120 1.25 16.61 2.70
CA LYS A 120 2.15 17.67 2.23
C LYS A 120 1.40 18.69 1.35
N ASN A 121 0.64 18.21 0.37
CA ASN A 121 -0.14 19.09 -0.51
C ASN A 121 -1.16 19.92 0.26
N MET A 122 -1.80 19.35 1.29
CA MET A 122 -2.76 20.05 2.12
C MET A 122 -2.10 21.20 2.90
N VAL A 123 -0.94 20.96 3.50
CA VAL A 123 -0.16 21.99 4.20
C VAL A 123 0.21 23.12 3.22
N ASP A 124 0.72 22.78 2.04
CA ASP A 124 1.10 23.76 1.01
C ASP A 124 -0.11 24.62 0.59
N MET A 125 -1.28 23.99 0.40
CA MET A 125 -2.52 24.71 0.06
C MET A 125 -2.97 25.66 1.16
N VAL A 126 -2.96 25.23 2.44
CA VAL A 126 -3.32 26.10 3.57
C VAL A 126 -2.40 27.31 3.65
N VAL A 127 -1.09 27.11 3.48
CA VAL A 127 -0.11 28.21 3.48
C VAL A 127 -0.37 29.19 2.33
N ILE A 128 -0.66 28.70 1.12
CA ILE A 128 -0.97 29.55 -0.05
C ILE A 128 -2.23 30.38 0.20
N VAL A 129 -3.30 29.75 0.68
CA VAL A 129 -4.57 30.43 0.98
C VAL A 129 -4.36 31.50 2.05
N LYS A 130 -3.65 31.18 3.15
CA LYS A 130 -3.36 32.15 4.22
C LYS A 130 -2.54 33.34 3.74
N ARG A 131 -1.54 33.12 2.88
CA ARG A 131 -0.77 34.20 2.26
C ARG A 131 -1.62 35.08 1.35
N ALA A 132 -2.56 34.49 0.61
CA ALA A 132 -3.48 35.22 -0.25
C ALA A 132 -4.47 36.08 0.56
N GLU A 133 -5.05 35.52 1.62
CA GLU A 133 -5.93 36.24 2.56
C GLU A 133 -5.21 37.46 3.17
N PHE A 134 -3.98 37.28 3.70
CA PHE A 134 -3.22 38.37 4.29
C PHE A 134 -2.92 39.50 3.28
N LYS A 135 -2.58 39.14 2.03
CA LYS A 135 -2.35 40.11 0.97
C LYS A 135 -3.62 40.90 0.61
N GLN A 136 -4.79 40.28 0.65
CA GLN A 136 -6.07 40.97 0.45
C GLN A 136 -6.38 41.92 1.61
N GLN A 137 -6.16 41.49 2.87
CA GLN A 137 -6.38 42.34 4.05
C GLN A 137 -5.51 43.61 4.02
N LEU A 138 -4.22 43.48 3.65
CA LEU A 138 -3.33 44.64 3.52
C LEU A 138 -3.78 45.62 2.43
N LYS A 139 -4.30 45.12 1.30
CA LYS A 139 -4.86 45.97 0.24
C LYS A 139 -6.11 46.71 0.72
N ASN A 140 -7.01 46.02 1.41
CA ASN A 140 -8.23 46.64 1.94
C ASN A 140 -7.90 47.71 2.99
N LYS A 141 -6.90 47.49 3.85
CA LYS A 141 -6.43 48.49 4.82
C LYS A 141 -5.73 49.69 4.19
N LYS A 142 -5.16 49.56 2.99
CA LYS A 142 -4.56 50.68 2.25
C LYS A 142 -5.60 51.50 1.47
N ASN A 143 -6.74 50.90 1.13
CA ASN A 143 -7.81 51.53 0.37
C ASN A 143 -8.90 52.18 1.25
N ASN A 144 -8.86 51.95 2.57
CA ASN A 144 -9.62 52.67 3.60
C ASN A 144 -8.73 53.72 4.25
#